data_AF-A0A6A5Y1F4-F1
#
_entry.id   AF-A0A6A5Y1F4-F1
#
_cell.length_a   1.000
_cell.length_b   1.000
_cell.length_c   1.000
_cell.angle_alpha   90.00
_cell.angle_beta   90.00
_cell.angle_gamma   90.00
#
_symmetry.space_group_name_H-M   'P 1'
#
loop_
_entity.id
_entity.type
_entity.pdbx_description
1 polymer ?
#
loop_
_entity_poly.entity_id
_entity_poly.type
_entity_poly.pdbx_seq_one_letter_code
_entity_poly.pdbx_strand_id
1 'polypeptide(L)'
;MGKAPAFGFIISSTPSSSLARNQARRSLTRAGYQQYQTRTFSSTPATQLRDLFPVKETEHIRTTKPAWPHHGYTYEEMLSVVPAHREPRDAGDWAAWKIVRFARYCMDKVTGMDQEQQVDKKNPTTAVVASKPLTEAQWLIRFIFLESVAGVPGMVGGMLRHLNSLRGMKRDNGWIETLLEESYNERMHLLTFLKMSEPGWFMKLAIIGAQGFFFNSLFVAYLISPKIVHRFVGYLEEEAVHTYTRCIKEIEDGELPHWTDSRFKIPEIAIQYFRLPEEHQNMRDLILYIRADEAVHRGVNHTLGNLDQKEDPNPFVSQYKDREPPKPALVPAGYERTDVI
;
A
#
# COMPACT_ATOMS: atom_id res chain seq x y z
N MET A 1 -11.08 57.85 57.60
CA MET A 1 -11.30 56.66 58.44
C MET A 1 -10.55 55.49 57.82
N GLY A 2 -9.67 54.82 58.59
CA GLY A 2 -9.07 53.52 58.27
C GLY A 2 -7.69 53.53 57.57
N LYS A 3 -6.61 53.45 58.36
CA LYS A 3 -5.23 53.15 57.94
C LYS A 3 -5.01 51.61 57.89
N ALA A 4 -4.11 51.14 57.02
CA ALA A 4 -3.49 49.81 56.99
C ALA A 4 -2.36 49.69 58.07
N PRO A 5 -1.43 48.69 58.12
CA PRO A 5 -1.30 47.29 57.61
C PRO A 5 -0.65 46.30 58.67
N ALA A 6 -0.03 45.18 58.22
CA ALA A 6 1.04 44.34 58.84
C ALA A 6 0.62 42.98 59.49
N PHE A 7 1.03 41.81 58.96
CA PHE A 7 2.30 41.04 59.08
C PHE A 7 2.51 40.30 60.43
N GLY A 8 2.77 38.98 60.37
CA GLY A 8 3.77 38.35 61.25
C GLY A 8 3.43 37.06 62.03
N PHE A 9 4.05 35.96 61.59
CA PHE A 9 4.79 34.91 62.33
C PHE A 9 4.14 33.83 63.24
N ILE A 10 4.61 32.62 62.89
CA ILE A 10 4.75 31.30 63.55
C ILE A 10 5.10 31.37 65.05
N ILE A 11 4.62 30.40 65.86
CA ILE A 11 5.39 29.66 66.89
C ILE A 11 4.68 28.32 67.20
N SER A 12 5.51 27.27 67.28
CA SER A 12 5.24 25.88 67.65
C SER A 12 5.10 25.66 69.17
N SER A 13 4.32 24.66 69.59
CA SER A 13 4.68 23.79 70.74
C SER A 13 3.76 22.56 70.87
N THR A 14 4.29 21.38 70.55
CA THR A 14 4.00 20.07 71.19
C THR A 14 4.46 20.09 72.67
N PRO A 15 4.09 19.15 73.60
CA PRO A 15 4.12 17.69 73.37
C PRO A 15 3.22 16.78 74.25
N SER A 16 3.44 15.46 74.04
CA SER A 16 3.16 14.32 74.93
C SER A 16 1.73 13.77 74.92
N SER A 17 1.44 12.47 75.00
CA SER A 17 2.20 11.22 75.00
C SER A 17 1.15 10.10 75.16
N SER A 18 1.28 8.96 74.46
CA SER A 18 1.16 7.63 75.09
C SER A 18 1.25 6.51 74.07
N LEU A 19 2.20 5.63 74.33
CA LEU A 19 2.42 4.32 73.71
C LEU A 19 1.24 3.38 73.96
N ALA A 20 0.88 2.56 72.97
CA ALA A 20 0.46 1.18 73.20
C ALA A 20 0.68 0.33 71.94
N ARG A 21 1.58 -0.66 72.08
CA ARG A 21 1.75 -1.80 71.17
C ARG A 21 0.46 -2.63 71.15
N ASN A 22 0.11 -3.21 70.00
CA ASN A 22 -0.26 -4.61 69.98
C ASN A 22 -0.11 -5.28 68.61
N GLN A 23 0.22 -6.57 68.69
CA GLN A 23 0.79 -7.43 67.68
C GLN A 23 -0.22 -7.95 66.64
N ALA A 24 0.33 -8.19 65.45
CA ALA A 24 0.07 -9.27 64.49
C ALA A 24 -1.24 -10.09 64.61
N ARG A 25 -2.02 -10.07 63.52
CA ARG A 25 -2.72 -11.26 63.02
C ARG A 25 -2.65 -11.31 61.49
N ARG A 26 -2.09 -12.42 61.01
CA ARG A 26 -2.10 -12.87 59.60
C ARG A 26 -3.53 -13.24 59.21
N SER A 27 -3.97 -12.80 58.03
CA SER A 27 -5.00 -13.50 57.27
C SER A 27 -4.65 -13.48 55.79
N LEU A 28 -4.40 -14.68 55.28
CA LEU A 28 -4.22 -15.03 53.87
C LEU A 28 -5.53 -14.85 53.12
N THR A 29 -5.47 -14.27 51.92
CA THR A 29 -6.25 -14.64 50.72
C THR A 29 -5.89 -13.67 49.59
N ARG A 30 -4.84 -13.98 48.83
CA ARG A 30 -4.54 -13.32 47.56
C ARG A 30 -5.03 -14.24 46.45
N ALA A 31 -6.26 -14.03 45.99
CA ALA A 31 -6.78 -14.64 44.78
C ALA A 31 -5.95 -14.16 43.59
N GLY A 32 -5.28 -15.09 42.91
CA GLY A 32 -4.45 -14.81 41.76
C GLY A 32 -5.30 -14.53 40.52
N TYR A 33 -5.25 -13.29 40.04
CA TYR A 33 -5.52 -13.01 38.64
C TYR A 33 -4.24 -13.32 37.86
N GLN A 34 -4.17 -14.51 37.27
CA GLN A 34 -3.21 -14.81 36.22
C GLN A 34 -3.58 -13.98 34.99
N GLN A 35 -2.90 -12.86 34.80
CA GLN A 35 -2.81 -12.23 33.49
C GLN A 35 -2.16 -13.24 32.55
N TYR A 36 -2.94 -13.80 31.63
CA TYR A 36 -2.42 -14.45 30.45
C TYR A 36 -1.69 -13.40 29.62
N GLN A 37 -0.39 -13.24 29.86
CA GLN A 37 0.51 -12.62 28.91
C GLN A 37 0.58 -13.55 27.69
N THR A 38 -0.22 -13.25 26.67
CA THR A 38 0.05 -13.74 25.33
C THR A 38 1.40 -13.17 24.90
N ARG A 39 2.45 -13.99 24.96
CA ARG A 39 3.77 -13.63 24.44
C ARG A 39 3.64 -13.44 22.93
N THR A 40 3.63 -12.19 22.48
CA THR A 40 3.99 -11.86 21.10
C THR A 40 5.47 -12.18 20.92
N PHE A 41 5.77 -13.28 20.25
CA PHE A 41 7.12 -13.55 19.74
C PHE A 41 7.45 -12.50 18.67
N SER A 42 8.06 -11.39 19.08
CA SER A 42 8.77 -10.49 18.16
C SER A 42 10.24 -10.56 18.52
N SER A 43 11.01 -11.37 17.77
CA SER A 43 12.45 -11.49 17.90
C SER A 43 13.23 -10.50 17.02
N THR A 44 12.54 -9.51 16.42
CA THR A 44 13.21 -8.52 15.57
C THR A 44 13.36 -7.23 16.38
N PRO A 45 14.60 -6.72 16.57
CA PRO A 45 14.82 -5.39 17.14
C PRO A 45 14.08 -4.33 16.32
N ALA A 46 13.61 -3.25 16.97
CA ALA A 46 13.00 -2.13 16.27
C ALA A 46 13.91 -1.65 15.13
N THR A 47 13.41 -1.79 13.90
CA THR A 47 14.16 -1.53 12.67
C THR A 47 14.44 -0.04 12.57
N GLN A 48 15.69 0.38 12.69
CA GLN A 48 16.10 1.72 12.29
C GLN A 48 16.03 1.83 10.77
N LEU A 49 15.61 2.99 10.25
CA LEU A 49 15.71 3.37 8.85
C LEU A 49 17.17 3.24 8.39
N ARG A 50 17.55 2.08 7.86
CA ARG A 50 18.84 1.88 7.19
C ARG A 50 18.60 2.06 5.70
N ASP A 51 19.47 2.82 5.06
CA ASP A 51 19.48 2.88 3.62
C ASP A 51 19.91 1.50 3.06
N LEU A 52 18.93 0.71 2.59
CA LEU A 52 19.17 -0.63 2.04
C LEU A 52 19.91 -0.63 0.71
N PHE A 53 19.90 0.49 0.00
CA PHE A 53 20.49 0.62 -1.32
C PHE A 53 21.25 1.94 -1.41
N PRO A 54 22.36 2.09 -0.68
CA PRO A 54 23.14 3.33 -0.70
C PRO A 54 23.59 3.60 -2.14
N VAL A 55 23.48 4.85 -2.56
CA VAL A 55 23.96 5.27 -3.88
C VAL A 55 25.47 5.04 -3.92
N LYS A 56 25.91 4.11 -4.77
CA LYS A 56 27.33 3.86 -4.98
C LYS A 56 27.84 4.88 -6.00
N GLU A 57 28.49 5.93 -5.52
CA GLU A 57 29.19 6.87 -6.39
C GLU A 57 30.26 6.13 -7.19
N THR A 58 30.34 6.44 -8.48
CA THR A 58 31.40 5.93 -9.37
C THR A 58 32.12 7.12 -9.97
N GLU A 59 33.35 6.89 -10.44
CA GLU A 59 34.21 7.94 -11.00
C GLU A 59 33.56 8.68 -12.19
N HIS A 60 32.72 7.98 -12.97
CA HIS A 60 32.16 8.51 -14.22
C HIS A 60 30.63 8.60 -14.24
N ILE A 61 29.92 7.81 -13.43
CA ILE A 61 28.46 7.73 -13.46
C ILE A 61 27.92 8.33 -12.16
N ARG A 62 27.22 9.46 -12.32
CA ARG A 62 26.54 10.16 -11.22
C ARG A 62 25.11 9.63 -10.99
N THR A 63 24.32 9.49 -12.05
CA THR A 63 22.91 9.09 -11.97
C THR A 63 22.49 8.31 -13.22
N THR A 64 21.72 7.23 -13.04
CA THR A 64 21.07 6.50 -14.13
C THR A 64 19.62 6.98 -14.24
N LYS A 65 19.22 7.46 -15.43
CA LYS A 65 17.83 7.88 -15.66
C LYS A 65 16.88 6.68 -15.59
N PRO A 66 15.63 6.86 -15.11
CA PRO A 66 14.64 5.80 -15.16
C PRO A 66 14.33 5.43 -16.61
N ALA A 67 14.07 4.14 -16.86
CA ALA A 67 13.69 3.66 -18.19
C ALA A 67 12.30 4.18 -18.59
N TRP A 68 11.37 4.18 -17.62
CA TRP A 68 10.07 4.82 -17.72
C TRP A 68 9.98 5.97 -16.72
N PRO A 69 10.13 7.23 -17.16
CA PRO A 69 9.93 8.37 -16.29
C PRO A 69 8.45 8.51 -15.93
N HIS A 70 8.16 8.84 -14.67
CA HIS A 70 6.79 9.05 -14.22
C HIS A 70 6.13 10.24 -14.96
N HIS A 71 4.90 10.05 -15.43
CA HIS A 71 4.14 11.03 -16.22
C HIS A 71 3.65 12.23 -15.40
N GLY A 72 3.54 12.06 -14.09
CA GLY A 72 3.07 13.09 -13.16
C GLY A 72 1.54 13.16 -13.10
N TYR A 73 1.03 13.80 -12.05
CA TYR A 73 -0.40 14.04 -11.86
C TYR A 73 -0.60 15.47 -11.39
N THR A 74 -1.73 16.06 -11.76
CA THR A 74 -2.23 17.23 -11.04
C THR A 74 -2.76 16.81 -9.67
N TYR A 75 -2.73 17.73 -8.71
CA TYR A 75 -3.23 17.46 -7.37
C TYR A 75 -4.73 17.10 -7.38
N GLU A 76 -5.51 17.78 -8.22
CA GLU A 76 -6.93 17.52 -8.40
C GLU A 76 -7.20 16.10 -8.93
N GLU A 77 -6.42 15.63 -9.90
CA GLU A 77 -6.51 14.25 -10.40
C GLU A 77 -6.26 13.25 -9.28
N MET A 78 -5.20 13.42 -8.48
CA MET A 78 -4.90 12.51 -7.37
C MET A 78 -6.01 12.49 -6.31
N LEU A 79 -6.61 13.65 -6.00
CA LEU A 79 -7.71 13.74 -5.04
C LEU A 79 -9.01 13.15 -5.57
N SER A 80 -9.24 13.20 -6.89
CA SER A 80 -10.44 12.63 -7.52
C SER A 80 -10.49 11.09 -7.49
N VAL A 81 -9.35 10.44 -7.24
CA VAL A 81 -9.26 8.98 -7.14
C VAL A 81 -10.00 8.49 -5.90
N VAL A 82 -10.98 7.63 -6.12
CA VAL A 82 -11.79 7.00 -5.06
C VAL A 82 -11.77 5.47 -5.17
N PRO A 83 -11.91 4.75 -4.03
CA PRO A 83 -12.21 3.33 -4.03
C PRO A 83 -13.53 3.06 -4.76
N ALA A 84 -13.52 2.06 -5.61
CA ALA A 84 -14.69 1.67 -6.40
C ALA A 84 -14.54 0.20 -6.80
N HIS A 85 -15.66 -0.42 -7.15
CA HIS A 85 -15.74 -1.84 -7.49
C HIS A 85 -16.44 -2.03 -8.82
N ARG A 86 -15.86 -2.84 -9.69
CA ARG A 86 -16.52 -3.33 -10.89
C ARG A 86 -17.28 -4.62 -10.58
N GLU A 87 -18.59 -4.60 -10.79
CA GLU A 87 -19.41 -5.82 -10.64
C GLU A 87 -18.94 -6.95 -11.58
N PRO A 88 -18.70 -8.17 -11.08
CA PRO A 88 -18.35 -9.32 -11.91
C PRO A 88 -19.53 -9.74 -12.81
N ARG A 89 -19.31 -9.81 -14.13
CA ARG A 89 -20.40 -10.03 -15.11
C ARG A 89 -20.49 -11.47 -15.63
N ASP A 90 -19.35 -12.16 -15.73
CA ASP A 90 -19.28 -13.53 -16.24
C ASP A 90 -18.51 -14.47 -15.29
N ALA A 91 -18.45 -15.76 -15.63
CA ALA A 91 -17.78 -16.75 -14.80
C ALA A 91 -16.27 -16.48 -14.63
N GLY A 92 -15.62 -15.87 -15.62
CA GLY A 92 -14.21 -15.50 -15.56
C GLY A 92 -13.99 -14.34 -14.60
N ASP A 93 -14.83 -13.31 -14.68
CA ASP A 93 -14.84 -12.20 -13.73
C ASP A 93 -15.08 -12.68 -12.30
N TRP A 94 -16.06 -13.57 -12.10
CA TRP A 94 -16.35 -14.14 -10.79
C TRP A 94 -15.17 -14.95 -10.24
N ALA A 95 -14.52 -15.77 -11.09
CA ALA A 95 -13.34 -16.52 -10.69
C ALA A 95 -12.19 -15.57 -10.28
N ALA A 96 -11.87 -14.58 -11.12
CA ALA A 96 -10.85 -13.57 -10.84
C ALA A 96 -11.09 -12.85 -9.52
N TRP A 97 -12.32 -12.34 -9.31
CA TRP A 97 -12.69 -11.64 -8.09
C TRP A 97 -12.55 -12.53 -6.85
N LYS A 98 -13.06 -13.78 -6.91
CA LYS A 98 -12.96 -14.70 -5.76
C LYS A 98 -11.53 -15.06 -5.40
N ILE A 99 -10.64 -15.20 -6.39
CA ILE A 99 -9.21 -15.42 -6.15
C ILE A 99 -8.60 -14.21 -5.42
N VAL A 100 -8.90 -12.99 -5.85
CA VAL A 100 -8.44 -11.76 -5.15
C VAL A 100 -8.95 -11.73 -3.71
N ARG A 101 -10.24 -11.99 -3.49
CA ARG A 101 -10.82 -12.02 -2.14
C ARG A 101 -10.16 -13.08 -1.24
N PHE A 102 -9.84 -14.24 -1.80
CA PHE A 102 -9.12 -15.29 -1.08
C PHE A 102 -7.67 -14.89 -0.78
N ALA A 103 -6.97 -14.28 -1.75
CA ALA A 103 -5.62 -13.78 -1.56
C ALA A 103 -5.56 -12.69 -0.47
N ARG A 104 -6.51 -11.75 -0.46
CA ARG A 104 -6.65 -10.74 0.60
C ARG A 104 -6.86 -11.38 1.97
N TYR A 105 -7.75 -12.36 2.07
CA TYR A 105 -7.95 -13.11 3.32
C TYR A 105 -6.66 -13.79 3.80
N CYS A 106 -5.95 -14.48 2.92
CA CYS A 106 -4.68 -15.14 3.25
C CYS A 106 -3.62 -14.13 3.69
N MET A 107 -3.53 -12.99 3.00
CA MET A 107 -2.60 -11.91 3.33
C MET A 107 -2.89 -11.35 4.73
N ASP A 108 -4.13 -10.94 4.99
CA ASP A 108 -4.54 -10.37 6.28
C ASP A 108 -4.24 -11.35 7.44
N LYS A 109 -4.37 -12.66 7.19
CA LYS A 109 -3.97 -13.71 8.15
C LYS A 109 -2.47 -13.81 8.33
N VAL A 110 -1.68 -13.83 7.26
CA VAL A 110 -0.22 -13.96 7.30
C VAL A 110 0.43 -12.73 7.94
N THR A 111 -0.10 -11.53 7.70
CA THR A 111 0.39 -10.30 8.33
C THR A 111 -0.13 -10.07 9.75
N GLY A 112 -0.96 -10.98 10.28
CA GLY A 112 -1.45 -10.91 11.64
C GLY A 112 -2.39 -9.73 11.91
N MET A 113 -3.19 -9.34 10.93
CA MET A 113 -4.12 -8.22 11.05
C MET A 113 -5.28 -8.56 11.99
N ASP A 114 -5.46 -7.74 13.04
CA ASP A 114 -6.51 -7.96 14.04
C ASP A 114 -7.91 -7.77 13.43
N GLN A 115 -8.93 -8.39 14.03
CA GLN A 115 -10.31 -8.23 13.60
C GLN A 115 -10.78 -6.78 13.75
N GLU A 116 -10.34 -6.07 14.79
CA GLU A 116 -10.64 -4.64 15.00
C GLU A 116 -9.95 -3.74 13.98
N GLN A 117 -8.88 -4.23 13.33
CA GLN A 117 -8.18 -3.52 12.27
C GLN A 117 -8.83 -3.74 10.91
N GLN A 118 -9.78 -4.67 10.76
CA GLN A 118 -10.48 -4.92 9.50
C GLN A 118 -11.58 -3.90 9.26
N VAL A 119 -11.74 -3.51 8.00
CA VAL A 119 -12.84 -2.64 7.55
C VAL A 119 -14.16 -3.42 7.47
N ASP A 120 -15.26 -2.71 7.21
CA ASP A 120 -16.58 -3.33 7.05
C ASP A 120 -16.55 -4.48 6.03
N LYS A 121 -16.91 -5.68 6.51
CA LYS A 121 -16.94 -6.91 5.72
C LYS A 121 -17.99 -6.89 4.62
N LYS A 122 -19.03 -6.04 4.75
CA LYS A 122 -20.06 -5.90 3.71
C LYS A 122 -19.57 -5.14 2.49
N ASN A 123 -18.62 -4.22 2.68
CA ASN A 123 -18.12 -3.31 1.65
C ASN A 123 -16.58 -3.29 1.63
N PRO A 124 -15.92 -4.44 1.42
CA PRO A 124 -14.51 -4.57 1.76
C PRO A 124 -13.56 -3.85 0.81
N THR A 125 -14.03 -3.43 -0.37
CA THR A 125 -13.29 -2.67 -1.39
C THR A 125 -13.58 -1.17 -1.36
N THR A 126 -14.56 -0.72 -0.57
CA THR A 126 -15.00 0.68 -0.54
C THR A 126 -15.02 1.30 0.85
N ALA A 127 -15.22 0.52 1.91
CA ALA A 127 -15.21 1.00 3.29
C ALA A 127 -13.80 1.28 3.79
N VAL A 128 -13.50 2.52 4.15
CA VAL A 128 -12.13 2.94 4.56
C VAL A 128 -11.95 3.06 6.08
N VAL A 129 -13.01 2.88 6.86
CA VAL A 129 -12.98 3.03 8.33
C VAL A 129 -12.86 1.67 9.00
N ALA A 130 -11.94 1.55 9.96
CA ALA A 130 -11.83 0.43 10.88
C ALA A 130 -11.92 0.94 12.33
N SER A 131 -12.24 0.06 13.27
CA SER A 131 -12.28 0.42 14.71
C SER A 131 -10.92 0.73 15.30
N LYS A 132 -9.85 0.19 14.72
CA LYS A 132 -8.46 0.38 15.15
C LYS A 132 -7.57 0.62 13.93
N PRO A 133 -6.71 1.66 13.93
CA PRO A 133 -5.78 1.91 12.84
C PRO A 133 -4.67 0.85 12.79
N LEU A 134 -3.96 0.77 11.67
CA LEU A 134 -2.69 0.05 11.61
C LEU A 134 -1.58 0.96 12.13
N THR A 135 -0.49 0.37 12.62
CA THR A 135 0.73 1.14 12.89
C THR A 135 1.51 1.37 11.59
N GLU A 136 2.41 2.36 11.57
CA GLU A 136 3.26 2.64 10.41
C GLU A 136 4.09 1.42 10.00
N ALA A 137 4.58 0.65 10.98
CA ALA A 137 5.31 -0.60 10.72
C ALA A 137 4.43 -1.67 10.07
N GLN A 138 3.16 -1.81 10.50
CA GLN A 138 2.21 -2.74 9.88
C GLN A 138 1.90 -2.33 8.44
N TRP A 139 1.71 -1.03 8.19
CA TRP A 139 1.53 -0.50 6.84
C TRP A 139 2.73 -0.79 5.94
N LEU A 140 3.95 -0.52 6.39
CA LEU A 140 5.16 -0.77 5.59
C LEU A 140 5.36 -2.26 5.28
N ILE A 141 5.13 -3.15 6.25
CA ILE A 141 5.19 -4.61 6.00
C ILE A 141 4.16 -5.01 4.95
N ARG A 142 2.94 -4.47 5.04
CA ARG A 142 1.87 -4.73 4.08
C ARG A 142 2.26 -4.25 2.68
N PHE A 143 2.72 -3.01 2.53
CA PHE A 143 3.13 -2.46 1.24
C PHE A 143 4.28 -3.28 0.65
N ILE A 144 5.38 -3.45 1.38
CA ILE A 144 6.55 -4.21 0.87
C ILE A 144 6.16 -5.62 0.41
N PHE A 145 5.25 -6.29 1.13
CA PHE A 145 4.79 -7.62 0.70
C PHE A 145 3.98 -7.54 -0.60
N LEU A 146 2.97 -6.67 -0.67
CA LEU A 146 2.07 -6.57 -1.82
C LEU A 146 2.82 -6.09 -3.07
N GLU A 147 3.61 -5.03 -2.95
CA GLU A 147 4.42 -4.47 -4.05
C GLU A 147 5.45 -5.47 -4.60
N SER A 148 5.93 -6.40 -3.77
CA SER A 148 6.84 -7.46 -4.22
C SER A 148 6.20 -8.48 -5.15
N VAL A 149 4.87 -8.57 -5.15
CA VAL A 149 4.08 -9.46 -6.00
C VAL A 149 3.37 -8.70 -7.11
N ALA A 150 2.95 -7.45 -6.85
CA ALA A 150 2.25 -6.60 -7.80
C ALA A 150 3.08 -6.25 -9.06
N GLY A 151 4.41 -6.21 -8.95
CA GLY A 151 5.27 -6.05 -10.13
C GLY A 151 5.37 -7.27 -11.07
N VAL A 152 4.73 -8.41 -10.77
CA VAL A 152 4.85 -9.66 -11.56
C VAL A 152 3.88 -9.76 -12.76
N PRO A 153 2.58 -9.47 -12.64
CA PRO A 153 1.61 -9.66 -13.72
C PRO A 153 1.94 -8.89 -15.00
N GLY A 154 2.27 -7.60 -14.92
CA GLY A 154 2.66 -6.78 -16.07
C GLY A 154 3.86 -7.36 -16.83
N MET A 155 4.86 -7.87 -16.11
CA MET A 155 6.07 -8.47 -16.66
C MET A 155 5.74 -9.77 -17.40
N VAL A 156 4.91 -10.63 -16.81
CA VAL A 156 4.45 -11.88 -17.45
C VAL A 156 3.62 -11.57 -18.70
N GLY A 157 2.67 -10.64 -18.60
CA GLY A 157 1.81 -10.23 -19.71
C GLY A 157 2.62 -9.62 -20.85
N GLY A 158 3.45 -8.62 -20.55
CA GLY A 158 4.35 -7.96 -21.50
C GLY A 158 5.30 -8.95 -22.18
N MET A 159 5.92 -9.87 -21.41
CA MET A 159 6.78 -10.93 -21.96
C MET A 159 6.00 -11.86 -22.91
N LEU A 160 4.82 -12.35 -22.51
CA LEU A 160 4.03 -13.28 -23.33
C LEU A 160 3.51 -12.62 -24.60
N ARG A 161 3.08 -11.36 -24.53
CA ARG A 161 2.69 -10.55 -25.69
C ARG A 161 3.88 -10.27 -26.61
N HIS A 162 5.05 -9.96 -26.05
CA HIS A 162 6.28 -9.77 -26.80
C HIS A 162 6.66 -11.02 -27.60
N LEU A 163 6.72 -12.17 -26.94
CA LEU A 163 7.00 -13.44 -27.62
C LEU A 163 5.92 -13.78 -28.67
N ASN A 164 4.66 -13.38 -28.44
CA ASN A 164 3.58 -13.56 -29.40
C ASN A 164 3.76 -12.70 -30.66
N SER A 165 4.12 -11.43 -30.48
CA SER A 165 4.44 -10.50 -31.56
C SER A 165 5.59 -11.04 -32.42
N LEU A 166 6.66 -11.54 -31.79
CA LEU A 166 7.81 -12.10 -32.50
C LEU A 166 7.45 -13.34 -33.33
N ARG A 167 6.84 -14.36 -32.71
CA ARG A 167 6.48 -15.61 -33.42
C ARG A 167 5.36 -15.43 -34.43
N GLY A 168 4.47 -14.47 -34.19
CA GLY A 168 3.37 -14.12 -35.07
C GLY A 168 3.76 -13.14 -36.18
N MET A 169 4.95 -12.52 -36.09
CA MET A 169 5.41 -11.45 -36.99
C MET A 169 4.39 -10.31 -37.13
N LYS A 170 3.73 -9.94 -36.02
CA LYS A 170 2.67 -8.93 -35.95
C LYS A 170 3.04 -7.80 -35.01
N ARG A 171 2.54 -6.59 -35.28
CA ARG A 171 2.58 -5.48 -34.32
C ARG A 171 1.71 -5.83 -33.11
N ASP A 172 2.13 -5.37 -31.94
CA ASP A 172 1.40 -5.55 -30.67
C ASP A 172 0.41 -4.40 -30.38
N ASN A 173 0.60 -3.26 -31.04
CA ASN A 173 -0.23 -2.06 -30.89
C ASN A 173 -0.19 -1.40 -29.49
N GLY A 174 0.97 -1.45 -28.83
CA GLY A 174 1.28 -0.60 -27.67
C GLY A 174 1.01 -1.21 -26.29
N TRP A 175 0.67 -2.49 -26.21
CA TRP A 175 0.37 -3.16 -24.93
C TRP A 175 1.62 -3.67 -24.21
N ILE A 176 2.64 -4.16 -24.93
CA ILE A 176 3.89 -4.63 -24.32
C ILE A 176 4.53 -3.53 -23.48
N GLU A 177 4.63 -2.32 -24.02
CA GLU A 177 5.27 -1.20 -23.33
C GLU A 177 4.50 -0.82 -22.06
N THR A 178 3.18 -0.64 -22.15
CA THR A 178 2.34 -0.31 -20.98
C THR A 178 2.42 -1.37 -19.88
N LEU A 179 2.41 -2.67 -20.22
CA LEU A 179 2.50 -3.73 -19.22
C LEU A 179 3.88 -3.82 -18.56
N LEU A 180 4.96 -3.54 -19.32
CA LEU A 180 6.31 -3.49 -18.75
C LEU A 180 6.52 -2.22 -17.90
N GLU A 181 5.92 -1.10 -18.30
CA GLU A 181 5.90 0.15 -17.54
C GLU A 181 5.16 -0.01 -16.22
N GLU A 182 3.98 -0.65 -16.21
CA GLU A 182 3.24 -1.01 -14.99
C GLU A 182 4.15 -1.80 -14.03
N SER A 183 4.76 -2.90 -14.49
CA SER A 183 5.71 -3.66 -13.67
C SER A 183 6.93 -2.87 -13.19
N TYR A 184 7.39 -1.89 -13.96
CA TYR A 184 8.46 -1.00 -13.53
C TYR A 184 7.97 -0.06 -12.42
N ASN A 185 6.76 0.49 -12.57
CA ASN A 185 6.12 1.39 -11.63
C ASN A 185 5.90 0.74 -10.26
N GLU A 186 5.28 -0.44 -10.23
CA GLU A 186 5.09 -1.29 -9.02
C GLU A 186 6.42 -1.56 -8.29
N ARG A 187 7.48 -1.82 -9.06
CA ARG A 187 8.82 -2.02 -8.49
C ARG A 187 9.38 -0.73 -7.87
N MET A 188 9.06 0.44 -8.41
CA MET A 188 9.45 1.72 -7.81
C MET A 188 8.70 2.00 -6.51
N HIS A 189 7.45 1.55 -6.38
CA HIS A 189 6.72 1.56 -5.10
C HIS A 189 7.43 0.67 -4.07
N LEU A 190 7.73 -0.59 -4.43
CA LEU A 190 8.48 -1.51 -3.56
C LEU A 190 9.80 -0.90 -3.07
N LEU A 191 10.62 -0.38 -3.99
CA LEU A 191 11.93 0.19 -3.65
C LEU A 191 11.79 1.43 -2.75
N THR A 192 10.71 2.21 -2.92
CA THR A 192 10.38 3.33 -2.04
C THR A 192 10.10 2.84 -0.62
N PHE A 193 9.23 1.84 -0.44
CA PHE A 193 8.92 1.33 0.91
C PHE A 193 10.09 0.60 1.57
N LEU A 194 10.95 -0.07 0.79
CA LEU A 194 12.17 -0.70 1.30
C LEU A 194 13.18 0.30 1.88
N LYS A 195 13.19 1.56 1.43
CA LYS A 195 14.00 2.62 2.07
C LYS A 195 13.46 3.01 3.45
N MET A 196 12.21 2.69 3.75
CA MET A 196 11.56 2.99 5.03
C MET A 196 11.53 1.82 6.00
N SER A 197 11.57 0.58 5.51
CA SER A 197 11.55 -0.60 6.37
C SER A 197 12.28 -1.77 5.72
N GLU A 198 13.18 -2.39 6.48
CA GLU A 198 13.82 -3.63 6.05
C GLU A 198 12.95 -4.85 6.43
N PRO A 199 12.56 -5.69 5.45
CA PRO A 199 11.83 -6.91 5.76
C PRO A 199 12.74 -7.91 6.47
N GLY A 200 12.22 -8.55 7.52
CA GLY A 200 12.91 -9.65 8.21
C GLY A 200 13.11 -10.88 7.32
N TRP A 201 13.97 -11.82 7.77
CA TRP A 201 14.29 -13.02 6.99
C TRP A 201 13.06 -13.87 6.63
N PHE A 202 12.08 -13.99 7.54
CA PHE A 202 10.85 -14.73 7.29
C PHE A 202 10.05 -14.11 6.14
N MET A 203 9.93 -12.78 6.14
CA MET A 203 9.25 -12.05 5.07
C MET A 203 9.99 -12.18 3.75
N LYS A 204 11.33 -12.09 3.74
CA LYS A 204 12.15 -12.33 2.54
C LYS A 204 11.91 -13.73 1.95
N LEU A 205 11.84 -14.78 2.78
CA LEU A 205 11.50 -16.14 2.32
C LEU A 205 10.05 -16.24 1.82
N ALA A 206 9.10 -15.59 2.50
CA ALA A 206 7.71 -15.56 2.07
C ALA A 206 7.56 -14.89 0.70
N ILE A 207 8.29 -13.81 0.43
CA ILE A 207 8.34 -13.14 -0.87
C ILE A 207 8.87 -14.09 -1.95
N ILE A 208 9.97 -14.80 -1.70
CA ILE A 208 10.52 -15.79 -2.66
C ILE A 208 9.49 -16.87 -2.98
N GLY A 209 8.83 -17.42 -1.95
CA GLY A 209 7.78 -18.44 -2.12
C GLY A 209 6.58 -17.89 -2.90
N ALA A 210 6.12 -16.69 -2.55
CA ALA A 210 5.00 -16.01 -3.20
C ALA A 210 5.31 -15.74 -4.68
N GLN A 211 6.47 -15.17 -5.00
CA GLN A 211 6.89 -14.91 -6.38
C GLN A 211 7.03 -16.22 -7.18
N GLY A 212 7.64 -17.25 -6.61
CA GLY A 212 7.77 -18.56 -7.25
C GLY A 212 6.41 -19.16 -7.61
N PHE A 213 5.42 -19.07 -6.71
CA PHE A 213 4.06 -19.52 -6.99
C PHE A 213 3.34 -18.62 -8.00
N PHE A 214 3.24 -17.31 -7.71
CA PHE A 214 2.48 -16.34 -8.49
C PHE A 214 2.97 -16.23 -9.92
N PHE A 215 4.29 -16.17 -10.15
CA PHE A 215 4.84 -16.09 -11.51
C PHE A 215 4.40 -17.27 -12.36
N ASN A 216 4.56 -18.50 -11.85
CA ASN A 216 4.21 -19.71 -12.59
C ASN A 216 2.69 -19.82 -12.81
N SER A 217 1.89 -19.50 -11.79
CA SER A 217 0.43 -19.50 -11.91
C SER A 217 -0.08 -18.48 -12.92
N LEU A 218 0.44 -17.24 -12.88
CA LEU A 218 0.09 -16.18 -13.83
C LEU A 218 0.55 -16.51 -15.24
N PHE A 219 1.75 -17.07 -15.41
CA PHE A 219 2.24 -17.52 -16.71
C PHE A 219 1.29 -18.53 -17.36
N VAL A 220 0.91 -19.58 -16.63
CA VAL A 220 -0.03 -20.59 -17.13
C VAL A 220 -1.42 -19.99 -17.36
N ALA A 221 -1.92 -19.18 -16.41
CA ALA A 221 -3.23 -18.55 -16.53
C ALA A 221 -3.33 -17.61 -17.75
N TYR A 222 -2.27 -16.86 -18.03
CA TYR A 222 -2.22 -15.93 -19.16
C TYR A 222 -2.17 -16.67 -20.50
N LEU A 223 -1.51 -17.83 -20.56
CA LEU A 223 -1.55 -18.69 -21.75
C LEU A 223 -2.96 -19.25 -22.02
N ILE A 224 -3.75 -19.50 -20.97
CA ILE A 224 -5.12 -20.01 -21.07
C ILE A 224 -6.11 -18.89 -21.41
N SER A 225 -6.08 -17.79 -20.63
CA SER A 225 -7.00 -16.67 -20.77
C SER A 225 -6.39 -15.36 -20.26
N PRO A 226 -5.81 -14.54 -21.16
CA PRO A 226 -5.31 -13.21 -20.82
C PRO A 226 -6.40 -12.32 -20.21
N LYS A 227 -7.65 -12.44 -20.71
CA LYS A 227 -8.80 -11.64 -20.22
C LYS A 227 -9.04 -11.86 -18.72
N ILE A 228 -8.99 -13.11 -18.27
CA ILE A 228 -9.19 -13.44 -16.84
C ILE A 228 -8.02 -12.89 -16.01
N VAL A 229 -6.79 -12.96 -16.52
CA VAL A 229 -5.63 -12.41 -15.81
C VAL A 229 -5.74 -10.89 -15.67
N HIS A 230 -6.05 -10.16 -16.74
CA HIS A 230 -6.24 -8.71 -16.64
C HIS A 230 -7.43 -8.32 -15.76
N ARG A 231 -8.50 -9.13 -15.74
CA ARG A 231 -9.57 -8.91 -14.76
C ARG A 231 -9.10 -9.14 -13.32
N PHE A 232 -8.31 -10.19 -13.09
CA PHE A 232 -7.72 -10.48 -11.78
C PHE A 232 -6.82 -9.34 -11.30
N VAL A 233 -5.94 -8.82 -12.17
CA VAL A 233 -5.10 -7.66 -11.86
C VAL A 233 -5.95 -6.44 -11.57
N GLY A 234 -6.94 -6.11 -12.41
CA GLY A 234 -7.83 -4.98 -12.15
C GLY A 234 -8.52 -5.06 -10.77
N TYR A 235 -8.95 -6.25 -10.34
CA TYR A 235 -9.48 -6.45 -8.99
C TYR A 235 -8.41 -6.35 -7.89
N LEU A 236 -7.15 -6.74 -8.13
CA LEU A 236 -6.07 -6.47 -7.18
C LEU A 236 -5.90 -4.96 -6.99
N GLU A 237 -5.92 -4.20 -8.07
CA GLU A 237 -5.72 -2.74 -8.01
C GLU A 237 -6.91 -2.00 -7.40
N GLU A 238 -8.14 -2.55 -7.48
CA GLU A 238 -9.25 -2.06 -6.65
C GLU A 238 -8.93 -2.19 -5.14
N GLU A 239 -8.34 -3.31 -4.73
CA GLU A 239 -7.92 -3.52 -3.33
C GLU A 239 -6.71 -2.64 -2.98
N ALA A 240 -5.83 -2.32 -3.93
CA ALA A 240 -4.70 -1.41 -3.74
C ALA A 240 -5.17 0.04 -3.55
N VAL A 241 -6.02 0.56 -4.45
CA VAL A 241 -6.65 1.89 -4.31
C VAL A 241 -7.40 2.00 -2.98
N HIS A 242 -8.11 0.95 -2.57
CA HIS A 242 -8.75 0.86 -1.26
C HIS A 242 -7.75 0.97 -0.10
N THR A 243 -6.69 0.16 -0.16
CA THR A 243 -5.64 0.09 0.87
C THR A 243 -4.96 1.45 1.06
N TYR A 244 -4.57 2.12 -0.04
CA TYR A 244 -3.92 3.42 0.02
C TYR A 244 -4.87 4.56 0.42
N THR A 245 -6.14 4.51 0.01
CA THR A 245 -7.14 5.48 0.49
C THR A 245 -7.34 5.38 2.00
N ARG A 246 -7.39 4.15 2.53
CA ARG A 246 -7.46 3.95 3.97
C ARG A 246 -6.21 4.49 4.68
N CYS A 247 -5.02 4.22 4.16
CA CYS A 247 -3.77 4.74 4.70
C CYS A 247 -3.78 6.29 4.75
N ILE A 248 -4.16 6.95 3.65
CA ILE A 248 -4.31 8.42 3.59
C ILE A 248 -5.26 8.91 4.68
N LYS A 249 -6.40 8.25 4.85
CA LYS A 249 -7.36 8.62 5.90
C LYS A 249 -6.75 8.50 7.31
N GLU A 250 -6.05 7.41 7.61
CA GLU A 250 -5.39 7.23 8.92
C GLU A 250 -4.27 8.27 9.15
N ILE A 251 -3.58 8.74 8.08
CA ILE A 251 -2.65 9.88 8.17
C ILE A 251 -3.40 11.18 8.50
N GLU A 252 -4.49 11.47 7.79
CA GLU A 252 -5.29 12.69 7.95
C GLU A 252 -5.98 12.77 9.32
N ASP A 253 -6.40 11.63 9.85
CA ASP A 253 -7.00 11.52 11.19
C ASP A 253 -5.94 11.65 12.31
N GLY A 254 -4.64 11.69 11.99
CA GLY A 254 -3.55 11.82 12.95
C GLY A 254 -3.18 10.52 13.67
N GLU A 255 -3.62 9.37 13.16
CA GLU A 255 -3.38 8.05 13.76
C GLU A 255 -1.96 7.52 13.51
N LEU A 256 -1.22 8.17 12.59
CA LEU A 256 0.13 7.81 12.18
C LEU A 256 1.12 8.93 12.54
N PRO A 257 1.45 9.09 13.83
CA PRO A 257 2.20 10.23 14.36
C PRO A 257 3.63 10.32 13.80
N HIS A 258 4.26 9.20 13.42
CA HIS A 258 5.60 9.24 12.86
C HIS A 258 5.61 9.87 11.46
N TRP A 259 4.60 9.59 10.65
CA TRP A 259 4.48 10.11 9.28
C TRP A 259 3.96 11.54 9.20
N THR A 260 3.31 12.02 10.26
CA THR A 260 2.84 13.40 10.39
C THR A 260 3.85 14.31 11.11
N ASP A 261 4.91 13.76 11.71
CA ASP A 261 5.99 14.54 12.32
C ASP A 261 6.76 15.34 11.25
N SER A 262 6.92 16.64 11.46
CA SER A 262 7.69 17.55 10.60
C SER A 262 9.15 17.13 10.30
N ARG A 263 9.73 16.29 11.16
CA ARG A 263 11.10 15.76 11.02
C ARG A 263 11.16 14.54 10.10
N PHE A 264 10.03 13.87 9.86
CA PHE A 264 9.98 12.76 8.94
C PHE A 264 10.20 13.26 7.51
N LYS A 265 10.99 12.50 6.75
CA LYS A 265 11.29 12.78 5.33
C LYS A 265 11.04 11.51 4.54
N ILE A 266 10.30 11.64 3.46
CA ILE A 266 10.09 10.54 2.52
C ILE A 266 11.41 10.20 1.80
N PRO A 267 11.56 8.96 1.29
CA PRO A 267 12.77 8.55 0.59
C PRO A 267 13.06 9.38 -0.66
N GLU A 268 14.33 9.73 -0.86
CA GLU A 268 14.82 10.48 -2.03
C GLU A 268 14.47 9.82 -3.37
N ILE A 269 14.46 8.47 -3.41
CA ILE A 269 14.06 7.72 -4.61
C ILE A 269 12.64 8.07 -5.06
N ALA A 270 11.72 8.30 -4.11
CA ALA A 270 10.35 8.66 -4.41
C ALA A 270 10.26 10.10 -4.91
N ILE A 271 10.97 11.02 -4.24
CA ILE A 271 11.07 12.44 -4.65
C ILE A 271 11.52 12.53 -6.11
N GLN A 272 12.58 11.81 -6.47
CA GLN A 272 13.12 11.82 -7.82
C GLN A 272 12.21 11.14 -8.85
N TYR A 273 11.61 10.00 -8.50
CA TYR A 273 10.76 9.26 -9.42
C TYR A 273 9.46 9.99 -9.72
N PHE A 274 8.70 10.38 -8.68
CA PHE A 274 7.42 11.09 -8.82
C PHE A 274 7.58 12.59 -9.09
N ARG A 275 8.79 13.12 -8.94
CA ARG A 275 9.11 14.56 -9.08
C ARG A 275 8.30 15.41 -8.10
N LEU A 276 8.24 14.98 -6.83
CA LEU A 276 7.48 15.67 -5.79
C LEU A 276 8.06 17.09 -5.55
N PRO A 277 7.22 18.14 -5.63
CA PRO A 277 7.65 19.50 -5.32
C PRO A 277 7.89 19.64 -3.81
N GLU A 278 8.77 20.57 -3.41
CA GLU A 278 9.29 20.67 -2.03
C GLU A 278 8.19 20.78 -0.96
N GLU A 279 7.10 21.48 -1.28
CA GLU A 279 5.94 21.65 -0.42
C GLU A 279 5.11 20.37 -0.19
N HIS A 280 5.24 19.38 -1.09
CA HIS A 280 4.49 18.12 -1.10
C HIS A 280 5.38 16.90 -0.78
N GLN A 281 6.55 17.10 -0.18
CA GLN A 281 7.46 16.00 0.20
C GLN A 281 7.11 15.42 1.58
N ASN A 282 5.88 14.97 1.75
CA ASN A 282 5.40 14.29 2.96
C ASN A 282 4.76 12.93 2.63
N MET A 283 4.50 12.11 3.66
CA MET A 283 4.01 10.76 3.46
C MET A 283 2.62 10.71 2.83
N ARG A 284 1.74 11.66 3.17
CA ARG A 284 0.38 11.73 2.61
C ARG A 284 0.44 11.93 1.10
N ASP A 285 1.22 12.90 0.64
CA ASP A 285 1.37 13.20 -0.78
C ASP A 285 2.06 12.05 -1.53
N LEU A 286 3.07 11.40 -0.94
CA LEU A 286 3.65 10.17 -1.51
C LEU A 286 2.60 9.08 -1.73
N ILE A 287 1.75 8.80 -0.74
CA ILE A 287 0.70 7.79 -0.87
C ILE A 287 -0.38 8.23 -1.87
N LEU A 288 -0.63 9.52 -2.06
CA LEU A 288 -1.54 10.02 -3.11
C LEU A 288 -1.02 9.70 -4.52
N TYR A 289 0.27 9.88 -4.77
CA TYR A 289 0.89 9.50 -6.05
C TYR A 289 0.79 8.00 -6.31
N ILE A 290 1.18 7.18 -5.32
CA ILE A 290 1.09 5.71 -5.43
C ILE A 290 -0.35 5.27 -5.68
N ARG A 291 -1.32 5.80 -4.92
CA ARG A 291 -2.75 5.51 -5.14
C ARG A 291 -3.22 5.88 -6.55
N ALA A 292 -2.70 6.97 -7.13
CA ALA A 292 -3.07 7.37 -8.47
C ALA A 292 -2.52 6.40 -9.54
N ASP A 293 -1.30 5.89 -9.34
CA ASP A 293 -0.75 4.80 -10.17
C ASP A 293 -1.66 3.56 -10.12
N GLU A 294 -2.07 3.13 -8.91
CA GLU A 294 -2.98 1.98 -8.79
C GLU A 294 -4.31 2.20 -9.50
N ALA A 295 -4.82 3.43 -9.48
CA ALA A 295 -6.06 3.75 -10.19
C ALA A 295 -5.87 3.68 -11.71
N VAL A 296 -4.69 4.07 -12.23
CA VAL A 296 -4.31 3.88 -13.62
C VAL A 296 -4.24 2.39 -13.94
N HIS A 297 -3.48 1.59 -13.16
CA HIS A 297 -3.33 0.15 -13.38
C HIS A 297 -4.68 -0.58 -13.35
N ARG A 298 -5.55 -0.23 -12.39
CA ARG A 298 -6.95 -0.71 -12.31
C ARG A 298 -7.71 -0.44 -13.61
N GLY A 299 -7.73 0.83 -14.05
CA GLY A 299 -8.46 1.26 -15.25
C GLY A 299 -7.90 0.60 -16.52
N VAL A 300 -6.58 0.52 -16.65
CA VAL A 300 -5.89 -0.11 -17.77
C VAL A 300 -6.22 -1.60 -17.84
N ASN A 301 -6.05 -2.34 -16.75
CA ASN A 301 -6.26 -3.78 -16.73
C ASN A 301 -7.74 -4.16 -16.90
N HIS A 302 -8.67 -3.43 -16.28
CA HIS A 302 -10.09 -3.67 -16.53
C HIS A 302 -10.50 -3.38 -17.97
N THR A 303 -9.96 -2.32 -18.58
CA THR A 303 -10.20 -2.00 -20.00
C THR A 303 -9.60 -3.08 -20.89
N LEU A 304 -8.35 -3.47 -20.67
CA LEU A 304 -7.69 -4.53 -21.44
C LEU A 304 -8.48 -5.83 -21.35
N GLY A 305 -9.02 -6.19 -20.17
CA GLY A 305 -9.91 -7.33 -20.00
C GLY A 305 -11.19 -7.28 -20.85
N ASN A 306 -11.68 -6.09 -21.21
CA ASN A 306 -12.85 -5.87 -22.06
C ASN A 306 -12.53 -5.94 -23.58
N LEU A 307 -11.27 -5.72 -23.96
CA LEU A 307 -10.86 -5.62 -25.36
C LEU A 307 -10.59 -6.98 -26.03
N ASP A 308 -10.53 -6.97 -27.35
CA ASP A 308 -9.96 -8.07 -28.13
C ASP A 308 -8.45 -8.10 -27.95
N GLN A 309 -7.97 -9.17 -27.30
CA GLN A 309 -6.56 -9.33 -26.93
C GLN A 309 -5.59 -9.38 -28.13
N LYS A 310 -6.09 -9.67 -29.34
CA LYS A 310 -5.28 -9.89 -30.54
C LYS A 310 -5.28 -8.68 -31.46
N GLU A 311 -6.42 -8.04 -31.64
CA GLU A 311 -6.61 -7.04 -32.71
C GLU A 311 -6.68 -5.60 -32.19
N ASP A 312 -7.20 -5.37 -30.97
CA ASP A 312 -7.47 -4.02 -30.51
C ASP A 312 -6.19 -3.28 -30.07
N PRO A 313 -5.98 -2.03 -30.54
CA PRO A 313 -4.86 -1.20 -30.10
C PRO A 313 -5.01 -0.77 -28.64
N ASN A 314 -3.90 -0.41 -28.01
CA ASN A 314 -3.91 0.17 -26.68
C ASN A 314 -4.49 1.60 -26.74
N PRO A 315 -5.68 1.84 -26.17
CA PRO A 315 -6.33 3.14 -26.29
C PRO A 315 -5.63 4.23 -25.48
N PHE A 316 -4.78 3.90 -24.51
CA PHE A 316 -4.17 4.85 -23.60
C PHE A 316 -2.90 5.52 -24.16
N VAL A 317 -2.26 4.87 -25.13
CA VAL A 317 -1.03 5.37 -25.79
C VAL A 317 -1.25 5.68 -27.28
N SER A 318 -2.48 5.55 -27.76
CA SER A 318 -2.86 5.84 -29.14
C SER A 318 -3.18 7.31 -29.36
N GLN A 319 -2.86 7.84 -30.54
CA GLN A 319 -3.27 9.18 -30.95
C GLN A 319 -4.66 9.14 -31.58
N TYR A 320 -5.56 9.98 -31.08
CA TYR A 320 -6.92 10.12 -31.61
C TYR A 320 -7.01 11.32 -32.55
N LYS A 321 -7.97 11.29 -33.48
CA LYS A 321 -8.15 12.36 -34.47
C LYS A 321 -8.95 13.54 -33.93
N ASP A 322 -9.85 13.26 -33.00
CA ASP A 322 -10.99 14.11 -32.62
C ASP A 322 -11.13 14.30 -31.11
N ARG A 323 -10.32 13.61 -30.31
CA ARG A 323 -10.34 13.68 -28.85
C ARG A 323 -8.96 13.41 -28.26
N GLU A 324 -8.82 13.63 -26.95
CA GLU A 324 -7.64 13.19 -26.20
C GLU A 324 -7.76 11.71 -25.82
N PRO A 325 -6.64 11.01 -25.55
CA PRO A 325 -6.67 9.66 -25.02
C PRO A 325 -7.49 9.55 -23.73
N PRO A 326 -8.25 8.45 -23.54
CA PRO A 326 -9.02 8.24 -22.33
C PRO A 326 -8.10 8.16 -21.10
N LYS A 327 -8.54 8.74 -19.98
CA LYS A 327 -7.81 8.68 -18.70
C LYS A 327 -8.26 7.43 -17.92
N PRO A 328 -7.38 6.42 -17.72
CA PRO A 328 -7.75 5.18 -17.05
C PRO A 328 -8.12 5.35 -15.57
N ALA A 329 -7.43 6.25 -14.85
CA ALA A 329 -7.66 6.47 -13.41
C ALA A 329 -9.10 6.89 -13.06
N LEU A 330 -9.77 7.59 -13.98
CA LEU A 330 -11.10 8.18 -13.76
C LEU A 330 -12.26 7.22 -13.98
N VAL A 331 -12.03 6.05 -14.59
CA VAL A 331 -13.09 5.07 -14.87
C VAL A 331 -12.76 3.76 -14.16
N PRO A 332 -13.19 3.60 -12.89
CA PRO A 332 -12.82 2.44 -12.08
C PRO A 332 -13.20 1.09 -12.70
N ALA A 333 -14.32 1.02 -13.44
CA ALA A 333 -14.77 -0.21 -14.09
C ALA A 333 -13.98 -0.57 -15.37
N GLY A 334 -13.02 0.28 -15.76
CA GLY A 334 -12.44 0.27 -17.09
C GLY A 334 -13.42 0.75 -18.16
N TYR A 335 -12.89 1.09 -19.33
CA TYR A 335 -13.68 1.41 -20.50
C TYR A 335 -14.17 0.14 -21.19
N GLU A 336 -15.37 0.16 -21.74
CA GLU A 336 -15.84 -0.90 -22.62
C GLU A 336 -15.21 -0.74 -24.00
N ARG A 337 -15.16 -1.83 -24.76
CA ARG A 337 -14.62 -1.81 -26.12
C ARG A 337 -15.27 -0.73 -27.00
N THR A 338 -16.58 -0.52 -26.88
CA THR A 338 -17.34 0.49 -27.63
C THR A 338 -17.02 1.93 -27.24
N ASP A 339 -16.34 2.16 -26.12
CA ASP A 339 -15.99 3.51 -25.68
C ASP A 339 -14.67 3.98 -26.32
N VAL A 340 -13.80 3.04 -26.68
CA VAL A 340 -12.38 3.32 -27.02
C VAL A 340 -11.92 2.86 -28.40
N ILE A 341 -12.61 1.90 -29.02
CA ILE A 341 -12.38 1.42 -30.40
C ILE A 341 -13.54 1.85 -31.27
#